data_AF-A0A9X3LYK4-F1
#
_entry.id   AF-A0A9X3LYK4-F1
#
_cell.length_a   1.000
_cell.length_b   1.000
_cell.length_c   1.000
_cell.angle_alpha   90.00
_cell.angle_beta   90.00
_cell.angle_gamma   90.00
#
_symmetry.space_group_name_H-M   'P 1'
#
loop_
_entity.id
_entity.type
_entity.pdbx_description
1 polymer ?
#
loop_
_entity_poly.entity_id
_entity_poly.type
_entity_poly.pdbx_seq_one_letter_code
_entity_poly.pdbx_strand_id
1 'polypeptide(L)' 'MTSRKYRRRAFRQSDAADYDRSADQPGVSVTHGSDEGRIVTVDDAGSAAEAESESGQRDEQFYRENRPPHYGG' A
#
# COMPACT_ATOMS: atom_id res chain seq x y z
N MET A 1 -13.68 -30.39 9.35
CA MET A 1 -13.15 -29.84 8.09
C MET A 1 -14.09 -28.76 7.60
N THR A 2 -13.68 -27.48 7.64
CA THR A 2 -14.53 -26.37 7.20
C THR A 2 -14.51 -26.28 5.68
N SER A 3 -15.64 -26.56 5.03
CA SER A 3 -15.77 -26.40 3.58
C SER A 3 -15.69 -24.91 3.24
N ARG A 4 -14.56 -24.46 2.69
CA ARG A 4 -14.41 -23.11 2.15
C ARG A 4 -15.44 -22.94 1.03
N LYS A 5 -16.53 -22.23 1.33
CA LYS A 5 -17.65 -21.98 0.40
C LYS A 5 -17.08 -21.28 -0.83
N TYR A 6 -16.89 -22.03 -1.92
CA TYR A 6 -16.37 -21.49 -3.18
C TYR A 6 -17.43 -20.54 -3.75
N ARG A 7 -17.31 -19.25 -3.43
CA ARG A 7 -18.16 -18.20 -4.01
C ARG A 7 -17.75 -18.08 -5.47
N ARG A 8 -18.38 -18.86 -6.35
CA ARG A 8 -18.25 -18.72 -7.80
C ARG A 8 -18.62 -17.29 -8.16
N ARG A 9 -17.62 -16.46 -8.46
CA ARG A 9 -17.87 -15.16 -9.09
C ARG A 9 -18.50 -15.50 -10.44
N ALA A 10 -19.72 -15.02 -10.68
CA ALA A 10 -20.34 -15.18 -11.98
C ALA A 10 -19.42 -14.50 -13.01
N PHE A 11 -18.91 -15.27 -13.95
CA PHE A 11 -18.11 -14.73 -15.04
C PHE A 11 -19.07 -14.09 -16.05
N ARG A 12 -18.96 -12.78 -16.23
CA ARG A 12 -19.67 -12.06 -17.30
C ARG A 12 -18.67 -11.83 -18.43
N GLN A 13 -18.90 -12.51 -19.56
CA GLN A 13 -18.18 -12.22 -20.81
C GLN A 13 -18.33 -10.73 -21.14
N SER A 14 -17.23 -10.07 -21.48
CA SER A 14 -17.24 -8.67 -21.90
C SER A 14 -17.56 -8.56 -23.39
N ASP A 15 -18.26 -7.50 -23.78
CA ASP A 15 -18.49 -7.15 -25.19
C ASP A 15 -17.26 -6.50 -25.86
N ALA A 16 -16.12 -6.46 -25.16
CA ALA A 16 -14.88 -5.92 -25.70
C ALA A 16 -14.38 -6.77 -26.86
N ALA A 17 -13.99 -6.12 -27.96
CA ALA A 17 -13.44 -6.80 -29.11
C ALA A 17 -12.07 -7.43 -28.80
N ASP A 18 -11.84 -8.61 -29.37
CA ASP A 18 -10.55 -9.29 -29.39
C ASP A 18 -9.81 -8.87 -30.68
N TYR A 19 -8.92 -7.88 -30.55
CA TYR A 19 -8.15 -7.31 -31.65
C TYR A 19 -6.72 -7.02 -31.19
N ASP A 20 -5.82 -6.84 -32.15
CA ASP A 20 -4.42 -6.52 -31.86
C ASP A 20 -4.30 -5.13 -31.21
N ARG A 21 -3.80 -5.11 -29.97
CA ARG A 21 -3.56 -3.90 -29.19
C ARG A 21 -2.08 -3.48 -29.21
N SER A 22 -1.29 -4.03 -30.13
CA SER A 22 0.07 -3.57 -30.35
C SER A 22 0.06 -2.08 -30.69
N ALA A 23 0.85 -1.32 -29.93
CA ALA A 23 1.06 0.10 -30.14
C ALA A 23 2.55 0.38 -30.04
N ASP A 24 3.04 1.28 -30.87
CA ASP A 24 4.43 1.74 -30.81
C ASP A 24 4.74 2.23 -29.39
N GLN A 25 5.87 1.76 -28.85
CA GLN A 25 6.37 2.22 -27.57
C GLN A 25 7.48 3.22 -27.90
N PRO A 26 7.23 4.54 -27.83
CA PRO A 26 8.31 5.50 -27.97
C PRO A 26 9.35 5.14 -26.91
N GLY A 27 10.61 4.94 -27.35
CA GLY A 27 11.68 4.34 -26.58
C GLY A 27 11.63 4.74 -25.10
N VAL A 28 11.39 3.74 -24.26
CA VAL A 28 11.12 3.88 -22.83
C VAL A 28 12.20 4.76 -22.17
N SER A 29 11.92 6.05 -21.97
CA SER A 29 12.23 6.63 -20.69
C SER A 29 11.07 6.20 -19.80
N VAL A 30 11.34 5.28 -18.88
CA VAL A 30 10.52 5.20 -17.68
C VAL A 30 10.65 6.60 -17.10
N THR A 31 9.67 7.47 -17.36
CA THR A 31 9.49 8.66 -16.55
C THR A 31 9.03 8.13 -15.21
N HIS A 32 10.00 7.64 -14.44
CA HIS A 32 10.16 7.98 -13.04
C HIS A 32 9.30 9.19 -12.77
N GLY A 33 8.17 8.98 -12.08
CA GLY A 33 7.17 10.01 -11.87
C GLY A 33 7.83 11.26 -11.32
N SER A 34 7.19 12.44 -11.41
CA SER A 34 7.80 13.70 -10.95
C SER A 34 8.31 13.70 -9.49
N ASP A 35 8.00 12.65 -8.73
CA ASP A 35 8.46 12.39 -7.38
C ASP A 35 9.87 11.79 -7.28
N GLU A 36 10.46 11.27 -8.36
CA GLU A 36 11.80 10.67 -8.33
C GLU A 36 12.88 11.66 -7.86
N GLY A 37 12.67 12.96 -8.11
CA GLY A 37 13.55 14.04 -7.67
C GLY A 37 13.23 14.64 -6.30
N ARG A 38 12.18 14.18 -5.61
CA ARG A 38 11.74 14.74 -4.33
C ARG A 38 12.39 13.99 -3.17
N ILE A 39 13.68 14.24 -2.96
CA ILE A 39 14.43 13.70 -1.82
C ILE A 39 14.30 14.66 -0.64
N VAL A 40 13.75 14.19 0.49
CA VAL A 40 13.77 14.93 1.76
C VAL A 40 15.02 14.51 2.52
N THR A 41 15.97 15.44 2.68
CA THR A 41 17.14 15.24 3.55
C THR A 41 16.74 15.55 4.98
N VAL A 42 16.62 14.53 5.82
CA VAL A 42 16.48 14.69 7.27
C VAL A 42 17.87 14.80 7.85
N ASP A 43 18.20 15.93 8.49
CA ASP A 43 19.46 16.09 9.21
C ASP A 43 19.46 15.17 10.45
N ASP A 44 20.30 14.12 10.39
CA ASP A 44 20.39 13.07 11.42
C ASP A 44 20.94 13.60 12.77
N ALA A 45 21.39 14.86 12.81
CA ALA A 45 21.93 15.52 14.00
C ALA A 45 20.85 15.87 15.06
N GLY A 46 19.56 15.87 14.69
CA GLY A 46 18.43 16.02 15.62
C GLY A 46 17.48 14.82 15.66
N SER A 47 17.50 13.97 14.63
CA SER A 47 16.51 12.91 14.44
C SER A 47 16.62 11.76 15.43
N ALA A 48 17.82 11.39 15.90
CA ALA A 48 17.95 10.26 16.82
C ALA A 48 17.41 10.55 18.24
N ALA A 49 17.38 11.83 18.65
CA ALA A 49 16.87 12.25 19.95
C ALA A 49 15.39 12.67 19.92
N GLU A 50 14.90 13.15 18.77
CA GLU A 50 13.52 13.63 18.61
C GLU A 50 12.57 12.57 18.02
N ALA A 51 13.06 11.56 17.30
CA ALA A 51 12.22 10.45 16.81
C ALA A 51 11.66 9.57 17.93
N GLU A 52 12.29 9.55 19.11
CA GLU A 52 11.70 8.94 20.31
C GLU A 52 10.70 9.86 21.03
N SER A 53 10.68 11.16 20.69
CA SER A 53 9.90 12.18 21.40
C SER A 53 8.57 12.51 20.70
N GLU A 54 8.44 12.33 19.38
CA GLU A 54 7.14 12.45 18.69
C GLU A 54 6.28 11.17 18.81
N SER A 55 6.90 10.06 19.20
CA SER A 55 6.23 8.89 19.79
C SER A 55 5.99 9.09 21.30
N GLY A 56 5.57 10.29 21.71
CA GLY A 56 5.18 10.60 23.09
C GLY A 56 4.17 9.58 23.64
N GLN A 57 4.71 8.56 24.31
CA GLN A 57 4.07 7.59 25.18
C GLN A 57 2.85 6.83 24.62
N ARG A 58 2.88 6.38 23.37
CA ARG A 58 1.95 5.31 22.94
C ARG A 58 2.60 3.97 23.23
N ASP A 59 2.42 3.50 24.45
CA ASP A 59 2.88 2.19 24.89
C ASP A 59 2.03 1.07 24.26
N GLU A 60 2.43 -0.18 24.49
CA GLU A 60 1.65 -1.32 24.00
C GLU A 60 0.19 -1.29 24.48
N GLN A 61 -0.08 -0.74 25.67
CA GLN A 61 -1.42 -0.65 26.24
C GLN A 61 -2.34 0.21 25.38
N PHE A 62 -1.86 1.37 24.92
CA PHE A 62 -2.61 2.25 24.00
C PHE A 62 -3.14 1.50 22.77
N TYR A 63 -2.31 0.66 22.15
CA TYR A 63 -2.72 -0.11 20.96
C TYR A 63 -3.64 -1.27 21.32
N ARG A 64 -3.51 -1.86 22.51
CA ARG A 64 -4.40 -2.94 22.94
C ARG A 64 -5.82 -2.43 23.16
N GLU A 65 -5.99 -1.23 23.71
CA GLU A 65 -7.29 -0.59 23.98
C GLU A 65 -7.99 -0.10 22.72
N ASN A 66 -7.23 0.37 21.72
CA ASN A 66 -7.77 0.87 20.46
C ASN A 66 -7.89 -0.21 19.38
N ARG A 67 -7.92 -1.49 19.76
CA ARG A 67 -8.06 -2.58 18.79
C ARG A 67 -9.45 -2.59 18.16
N PRO A 68 -9.55 -2.71 16.82
CA PRO A 68 -10.84 -2.83 16.16
C PRO A 68 -11.63 -4.06 16.67
N PRO A 69 -12.97 -4.04 16.62
CA PRO A 69 -13.83 -5.11 17.16
C PRO A 69 -13.59 -6.50 16.57
N HIS A 70 -12.87 -6.58 15.46
CA HIS A 70 -12.54 -7.83 14.76
C HIS A 70 -11.20 -8.45 15.22
N TYR A 71 -10.49 -7.82 16.15
CA TYR A 71 -9.16 -8.25 16.61
C TYR A 71 -9.26 -9.04 17.92
N GLY A 72 -9.63 -10.32 17.84
CA GLY A 72 -9.75 -11.22 19.00
C GLY A 72 -10.89 -12.23 18.93
N GLY A 73 -11.19 -12.72 17.72
CA GLY A 73 -12.17 -13.80 17.51
C GLY A 73 -11.59 -15.17 17.78
#